data_AF-A0A7W7ZN69-F1
#
_entry.id   AF-A0A7W7ZN69-F1
#
_cell.length_a   1.000
_cell.length_b   1.000
_cell.length_c   1.000
_cell.angle_alpha   90.00
_cell.angle_beta   90.00
_cell.angle_gamma   90.00
#
_symmetry.space_group_name_H-M   'P 1'
#
loop_
_entity.id
_entity.type
_entity.pdbx_description
1 polymer ?
#
loop_
_entity_poly.entity_id
_entity_poly.type
_entity_poly.pdbx_seq_one_letter_code
_entity_poly.pdbx_strand_id
1 'polypeptide(L)'
;MRQLWTGRRLFAALLSLGITLSFTGCGGGNNTTGLDSQAVLITVQPLSQTTPVGQTATFTVAATGTSLLTYQWSENGAKIAGATGTSYTTPDVALGAGGSTTVGSFQVVVSNGVNSVMSNAATLTAGPRSPKAGDLRYLLWQQADAPGLFSTGGGSGEVEVSPSGIIDTTASQALGSPLGMGSSFACGDGACTWSYIFQPLPTATSALNMYYKGGIYSNFTSDLQSYAAANIVFTSMDFEPAENAYAVSWVQTTQPSGFDYRLDPVVPAGTEQQTQIQAQATLDGTESRIVTAVSLDASGNATLISYGWTGDTTTVYETQTIAVPPSTSISPAVVSAATTLANAGYFISAFGGNDTDGYILIGARVKGDTLTRSITQASTATQPPYQTPVVYLKELGVDTIITEK
;
A
#
# COMPACT_ATOMS: atom_id res chain seq x y z
N MET A 1 -65.22 32.94 24.18
CA MET A 1 -66.08 31.76 24.40
C MET A 1 -65.37 30.91 25.44
N ARG A 2 -65.69 31.09 26.73
CA ARG A 2 -66.56 30.21 27.56
C ARG A 2 -66.26 28.72 27.36
N GLN A 3 -66.09 27.87 28.37
CA GLN A 3 -65.95 27.93 29.83
C GLN A 3 -65.51 26.48 30.23
N LEU A 4 -64.48 26.26 31.06
CA LEU A 4 -64.57 26.16 32.54
C LEU A 4 -65.15 24.79 33.00
N TRP A 5 -64.37 23.94 33.70
CA TRP A 5 -64.62 23.60 35.10
C TRP A 5 -63.59 22.64 35.72
N THR A 6 -62.97 23.13 36.79
CA THR A 6 -62.25 22.43 37.86
C THR A 6 -63.22 21.86 38.90
N GLY A 7 -62.85 20.82 39.65
CA GLY A 7 -63.58 20.43 40.86
C GLY A 7 -62.92 19.34 41.71
N ARG A 8 -62.19 19.75 42.77
CA ARG A 8 -61.77 18.91 43.93
C ARG A 8 -62.99 18.49 44.75
N ARG A 9 -62.91 17.34 45.45
CA ARG A 9 -63.33 17.16 46.86
C ARG A 9 -62.86 15.81 47.43
N LEU A 10 -62.08 15.87 48.52
CA LEU A 10 -61.91 14.78 49.50
C LEU A 10 -63.18 14.68 50.36
N PHE A 11 -63.57 13.47 50.77
CA PHE A 11 -64.11 13.16 52.11
C PHE A 11 -63.99 11.65 52.37
N ALA A 12 -63.56 11.31 53.59
CA ALA A 12 -63.37 9.95 54.11
C ALA A 12 -64.66 9.41 54.78
N ALA A 13 -64.85 8.10 54.83
CA ALA A 13 -65.38 7.36 55.98
C ALA A 13 -65.37 5.83 55.74
N LEU A 14 -64.91 5.08 56.75
CA LEU A 14 -64.91 3.63 56.85
C LEU A 14 -66.33 3.05 57.03
N LEU A 15 -66.55 1.82 56.55
CA LEU A 15 -67.25 0.80 57.33
C LEU A 15 -66.88 -0.62 56.86
N SER A 16 -66.62 -1.49 57.82
CA SER A 16 -66.13 -2.86 57.72
C SER A 16 -67.25 -3.92 57.89
N LEU A 17 -66.86 -5.18 57.64
CA LEU A 17 -67.45 -6.49 58.00
C LEU A 17 -68.25 -7.27 56.94
N GLY A 18 -67.86 -8.55 56.71
CA GLY A 18 -68.77 -9.59 56.20
C GLY A 18 -68.21 -10.80 55.42
N ILE A 19 -67.31 -11.59 56.03
CA ILE A 19 -67.07 -13.06 55.96
C ILE A 19 -67.78 -13.97 54.88
N THR A 20 -66.92 -14.64 54.06
CA THR A 20 -66.85 -16.05 53.50
C THR A 20 -68.00 -16.79 52.76
N LEU A 21 -67.70 -17.45 51.61
CA LEU A 21 -67.29 -18.89 51.38
C LEU A 21 -67.70 -19.42 49.96
N SER A 22 -67.05 -20.50 49.49
CA SER A 22 -66.69 -20.92 48.11
C SER A 22 -67.66 -21.79 47.27
N PHE A 23 -67.41 -21.92 45.96
CA PHE A 23 -67.65 -23.14 45.14
C PHE A 23 -66.62 -23.34 43.99
N THR A 24 -66.28 -24.60 43.72
CA THR A 24 -65.30 -25.14 42.76
C THR A 24 -65.92 -25.44 41.38
N GLY A 25 -65.14 -25.37 40.29
CA GLY A 25 -65.51 -25.87 38.95
C GLY A 25 -64.29 -26.09 38.03
N CYS A 26 -64.26 -27.22 37.31
CA CYS A 26 -63.10 -27.91 36.69
C CYS A 26 -63.08 -27.81 35.14
N GLY A 27 -61.89 -27.96 34.51
CA GLY A 27 -61.74 -28.77 33.29
C GLY A 27 -60.98 -28.15 32.10
N GLY A 28 -59.95 -28.88 31.62
CA GLY A 28 -59.52 -28.84 30.20
C GLY A 28 -58.00 -28.88 29.96
N GLY A 29 -57.42 -30.09 29.87
CA GLY A 29 -56.07 -30.30 29.32
C GLY A 29 -56.09 -30.64 27.82
N ASN A 30 -54.97 -30.45 27.11
CA ASN A 30 -54.68 -31.24 25.91
C ASN A 30 -53.19 -31.30 25.53
N ASN A 31 -52.82 -32.50 25.09
CA ASN A 31 -51.51 -32.97 24.62
C ASN A 31 -51.31 -32.56 23.14
N THR A 32 -50.13 -32.08 22.75
CA THR A 32 -49.73 -31.95 21.34
C THR A 32 -48.37 -32.58 21.09
N THR A 33 -48.32 -33.35 20.01
CA THR A 33 -47.18 -34.02 19.39
C THR A 33 -46.02 -33.06 19.13
N GLY A 34 -44.88 -33.28 19.78
CA GLY A 34 -43.66 -32.55 19.45
C GLY A 34 -43.18 -32.97 18.06
N LEU A 35 -43.30 -32.09 17.06
CA LEU A 35 -42.40 -32.13 15.91
C LEU A 35 -40.99 -32.08 16.50
N ASP A 36 -40.22 -33.17 16.33
CA ASP A 36 -38.96 -33.29 17.05
C ASP A 36 -38.06 -32.15 16.61
N SER A 37 -37.85 -31.27 17.55
CA SER A 37 -37.60 -29.88 17.29
C SER A 37 -36.11 -29.76 17.04
N GLN A 38 -35.68 -29.95 15.79
CA GLN A 38 -34.25 -29.92 15.44
C GLN A 38 -33.69 -28.51 15.73
N ALA A 39 -32.77 -28.49 16.68
CA ALA A 39 -32.08 -27.28 17.10
C ALA A 39 -31.22 -26.70 15.98
N VAL A 40 -31.06 -25.38 16.02
CA VAL A 40 -30.06 -24.66 15.24
C VAL A 40 -28.68 -25.16 15.61
N LEU A 41 -27.96 -25.57 14.59
CA LEU A 41 -26.53 -25.80 14.63
C LEU A 41 -25.89 -24.88 13.59
N ILE A 42 -25.02 -23.97 14.03
CA ILE A 42 -24.12 -23.25 13.13
C ILE A 42 -23.11 -24.28 12.64
N THR A 43 -23.31 -24.70 11.41
CA THR A 43 -22.41 -25.64 10.74
C THR A 43 -21.20 -24.90 10.16
N VAL A 44 -21.23 -23.56 10.01
CA VAL A 44 -20.10 -22.73 9.48
C VAL A 44 -20.00 -21.34 10.14
N GLN A 45 -18.77 -20.90 10.51
CA GLN A 45 -18.45 -19.62 11.21
C GLN A 45 -17.90 -18.51 10.26
N PRO A 46 -18.07 -17.21 10.58
CA PRO A 46 -17.39 -16.10 9.89
C PRO A 46 -15.90 -16.01 10.28
N LEU A 47 -15.09 -15.37 9.41
CA LEU A 47 -13.62 -15.31 9.53
C LEU A 47 -13.08 -13.87 9.40
N SER A 48 -11.98 -13.56 10.10
CA SER A 48 -11.19 -12.30 10.03
C SER A 48 -10.59 -12.03 8.64
N GLN A 49 -10.37 -10.76 8.26
CA GLN A 49 -9.90 -10.35 6.92
C GLN A 49 -8.96 -9.12 7.00
N THR A 50 -8.10 -8.85 6.02
CA THR A 50 -7.38 -7.56 5.83
C THR A 50 -7.71 -6.98 4.45
N THR A 51 -8.12 -5.71 4.32
CA THR A 51 -8.61 -5.13 3.05
C THR A 51 -8.03 -3.72 2.80
N PRO A 52 -7.46 -3.43 1.61
CA PRO A 52 -6.98 -2.10 1.26
C PRO A 52 -8.03 -1.03 1.51
N VAL A 53 -7.61 0.15 1.96
CA VAL A 53 -8.52 1.28 2.05
C VAL A 53 -9.23 1.45 0.68
N GLY A 54 -10.49 1.87 0.63
CA GLY A 54 -11.22 2.10 -0.63
C GLY A 54 -11.58 0.86 -1.48
N GLN A 55 -11.68 -0.34 -0.88
CA GLN A 55 -12.35 -1.54 -1.44
C GLN A 55 -13.28 -2.15 -0.37
N THR A 56 -14.38 -2.81 -0.72
CA THR A 56 -15.29 -3.41 0.26
C THR A 56 -14.84 -4.80 0.76
N ALA A 57 -15.34 -5.25 1.92
CA ALA A 57 -15.12 -6.59 2.50
C ALA A 57 -16.46 -7.34 2.72
N THR A 58 -16.50 -8.68 2.79
CA THR A 58 -17.77 -9.45 2.96
C THR A 58 -17.62 -10.66 3.90
N PHE A 59 -18.57 -10.83 4.83
CA PHE A 59 -18.66 -11.90 5.83
C PHE A 59 -19.86 -12.86 5.57
N THR A 60 -19.78 -14.16 5.92
CA THR A 60 -20.84 -15.18 5.68
C THR A 60 -21.00 -16.22 6.82
N VAL A 61 -22.15 -16.91 6.88
CA VAL A 61 -22.49 -17.96 7.89
C VAL A 61 -23.43 -19.04 7.32
N ALA A 62 -23.42 -20.28 7.85
CA ALA A 62 -24.38 -21.33 7.51
C ALA A 62 -24.86 -22.15 8.73
N ALA A 63 -26.11 -22.59 8.69
CA ALA A 63 -26.74 -23.34 9.77
C ALA A 63 -27.80 -24.34 9.27
N THR A 64 -28.04 -25.38 10.07
CA THR A 64 -29.16 -26.33 9.90
C THR A 64 -30.11 -26.24 11.09
N GLY A 65 -31.36 -26.65 10.91
CA GLY A 65 -32.38 -26.66 11.95
C GLY A 65 -33.78 -26.70 11.35
N THR A 66 -34.78 -26.98 12.18
CA THR A 66 -36.19 -27.01 11.76
C THR A 66 -36.61 -25.63 11.23
N SER A 67 -37.35 -25.59 10.12
CA SER A 67 -37.80 -24.35 9.43
C SER A 67 -38.63 -23.47 10.38
N LEU A 68 -38.38 -22.17 10.59
CA LEU A 68 -37.67 -21.14 9.81
C LEU A 68 -36.46 -20.54 10.58
N LEU A 69 -35.33 -20.29 9.89
CA LEU A 69 -34.13 -19.67 10.47
C LEU A 69 -34.10 -18.14 10.26
N THR A 70 -33.52 -17.43 11.22
CA THR A 70 -33.40 -15.97 11.26
C THR A 70 -31.98 -15.54 11.62
N TYR A 71 -31.52 -14.39 11.11
CA TYR A 71 -30.14 -13.91 11.23
C TYR A 71 -30.09 -12.43 11.62
N GLN A 72 -29.04 -12.04 12.35
CA GLN A 72 -28.72 -10.64 12.61
C GLN A 72 -27.20 -10.46 12.79
N TRP A 73 -26.57 -9.71 11.89
CA TRP A 73 -25.16 -9.35 12.01
C TRP A 73 -24.94 -8.19 12.99
N SER A 74 -23.76 -8.19 13.59
CA SER A 74 -23.28 -7.15 14.48
C SER A 74 -21.81 -6.85 14.22
N GLU A 75 -21.45 -5.59 14.41
CA GLU A 75 -20.07 -5.10 14.42
C GLU A 75 -19.76 -4.61 15.84
N ASN A 76 -18.66 -5.11 16.42
CA ASN A 76 -18.21 -4.80 17.78
C ASN A 76 -19.32 -4.93 18.84
N GLY A 77 -20.23 -5.90 18.64
CA GLY A 77 -21.35 -6.20 19.53
C GLY A 77 -22.64 -5.40 19.28
N ALA A 78 -22.65 -4.43 18.36
CA ALA A 78 -23.84 -3.66 18.00
C ALA A 78 -24.48 -4.16 16.70
N LYS A 79 -25.82 -4.23 16.65
CA LYS A 79 -26.54 -4.74 15.47
C LYS A 79 -26.38 -3.81 14.27
N ILE A 80 -26.03 -4.38 13.12
CA ILE A 80 -26.03 -3.66 11.85
C ILE A 80 -27.47 -3.67 11.30
N ALA A 81 -28.08 -2.49 11.17
CA ALA A 81 -29.45 -2.37 10.71
C ALA A 81 -29.62 -2.99 9.31
N GLY A 82 -30.63 -3.84 9.14
CA GLY A 82 -30.95 -4.50 7.85
C GLY A 82 -30.09 -5.73 7.50
N ALA A 83 -28.99 -5.99 8.21
CA ALA A 83 -28.11 -7.13 7.94
C ALA A 83 -28.69 -8.45 8.50
N THR A 84 -29.66 -9.03 7.78
CA THR A 84 -30.47 -10.19 8.20
C THR A 84 -30.34 -11.41 7.28
N GLY A 85 -29.42 -11.37 6.33
CA GLY A 85 -29.10 -12.49 5.46
C GLY A 85 -28.05 -13.42 6.06
N THR A 86 -27.77 -14.51 5.36
CA THR A 86 -26.64 -15.40 5.62
C THR A 86 -25.27 -14.74 5.33
N SER A 87 -25.25 -13.48 4.86
CA SER A 87 -24.04 -12.71 4.53
C SER A 87 -24.18 -11.20 4.84
N TYR A 88 -23.05 -10.51 4.97
CA TYR A 88 -22.94 -9.05 5.14
C TYR A 88 -21.71 -8.49 4.40
N THR A 89 -21.91 -7.50 3.52
CA THR A 89 -20.85 -6.76 2.81
C THR A 89 -20.68 -5.38 3.42
N THR A 90 -19.44 -4.97 3.70
CA THR A 90 -19.11 -3.66 4.25
C THR A 90 -19.22 -2.58 3.16
N PRO A 91 -19.42 -1.31 3.54
CA PRO A 91 -18.98 -0.18 2.72
C PRO A 91 -17.48 -0.26 2.38
N ASP A 92 -16.98 0.64 1.53
CA ASP A 92 -15.55 0.71 1.19
C ASP A 92 -14.73 0.72 2.48
N VAL A 93 -13.84 -0.26 2.61
CA VAL A 93 -13.01 -0.47 3.78
C VAL A 93 -12.20 0.79 3.98
N ALA A 94 -12.36 1.34 5.17
CA ALA A 94 -11.47 2.34 5.71
C ALA A 94 -10.65 1.66 6.80
N LEU A 95 -9.50 2.24 7.13
CA LEU A 95 -8.81 1.87 8.37
C LEU A 95 -9.80 1.92 9.54
N GLY A 96 -9.59 1.06 10.55
CA GLY A 96 -10.44 1.02 11.74
C GLY A 96 -10.40 2.25 12.61
N ALA A 97 -11.23 2.26 13.66
CA ALA A 97 -11.22 3.31 14.69
C ALA A 97 -9.79 3.53 15.20
N GLY A 98 -9.23 4.71 14.94
CA GLY A 98 -7.86 5.07 15.31
C GLY A 98 -6.76 4.66 14.31
N GLY A 99 -7.07 4.34 13.06
CA GLY A 99 -6.06 4.04 12.02
C GLY A 99 -5.43 2.65 12.13
N SER A 100 -5.95 1.84 13.05
CA SER A 100 -5.65 0.44 13.19
C SER A 100 -5.84 -0.25 11.84
N THR A 101 -4.87 -1.08 11.43
CA THR A 101 -5.12 -2.01 10.33
C THR A 101 -6.37 -2.77 10.73
N THR A 102 -6.49 -3.33 11.93
CA THR A 102 -7.78 -3.85 12.44
C THR A 102 -8.95 -2.83 12.39
N VAL A 103 -9.87 -3.03 11.44
CA VAL A 103 -11.06 -2.23 11.12
C VAL A 103 -12.20 -2.41 12.11
N GLY A 104 -12.51 -3.66 12.49
CA GLY A 104 -13.64 -3.98 13.35
C GLY A 104 -13.82 -5.48 13.53
N SER A 105 -14.64 -5.91 14.49
CA SER A 105 -14.94 -7.31 14.75
C SER A 105 -16.39 -7.65 14.43
N PHE A 106 -16.63 -8.61 13.55
CA PHE A 106 -17.93 -8.96 12.99
C PHE A 106 -18.41 -10.31 13.54
N GLN A 107 -19.68 -10.36 13.96
CA GLN A 107 -20.35 -11.54 14.51
C GLN A 107 -21.81 -11.63 14.03
N VAL A 108 -22.40 -12.83 14.06
CA VAL A 108 -23.81 -13.07 13.69
C VAL A 108 -24.50 -14.02 14.66
N VAL A 109 -25.78 -13.76 14.93
CA VAL A 109 -26.65 -14.63 15.74
C VAL A 109 -27.69 -15.31 14.82
N VAL A 110 -27.88 -16.64 14.97
CA VAL A 110 -28.81 -17.47 14.18
C VAL A 110 -29.82 -18.17 15.09
N SER A 111 -31.12 -18.08 14.77
CA SER A 111 -32.19 -18.70 15.57
C SER A 111 -33.35 -19.32 14.79
N ASN A 112 -33.97 -20.36 15.35
CA ASN A 112 -35.31 -20.87 15.01
C ASN A 112 -36.18 -20.99 16.28
N GLY A 113 -37.33 -21.69 16.20
CA GLY A 113 -38.25 -21.89 17.32
C GLY A 113 -37.71 -22.74 18.49
N VAL A 114 -36.48 -23.24 18.41
CA VAL A 114 -35.87 -24.15 19.40
C VAL A 114 -34.79 -23.45 20.22
N ASN A 115 -33.84 -22.78 19.55
CA ASN A 115 -32.69 -22.15 20.18
C ASN A 115 -32.09 -21.03 19.32
N SER A 116 -31.13 -20.31 19.92
CA SER A 116 -30.31 -19.28 19.30
C SER A 116 -28.83 -19.55 19.54
N VAL A 117 -27.99 -19.33 18.54
CA VAL A 117 -26.54 -19.57 18.59
C VAL A 117 -25.80 -18.35 18.04
N MET A 118 -24.78 -17.89 18.76
CA MET A 118 -23.89 -16.80 18.34
C MET A 118 -22.62 -17.36 17.69
N SER A 119 -22.13 -16.69 16.65
CA SER A 119 -20.89 -17.05 15.97
C SER A 119 -19.63 -16.61 16.73
N ASN A 120 -18.48 -17.14 16.31
CA ASN A 120 -17.17 -16.59 16.67
C ASN A 120 -17.00 -15.18 16.07
N ALA A 121 -16.06 -14.42 16.64
CA ALA A 121 -15.66 -13.09 16.19
C ALA A 121 -14.70 -13.14 14.98
N ALA A 122 -14.99 -12.32 13.98
CA ALA A 122 -14.19 -12.15 12.76
C ALA A 122 -13.63 -10.71 12.68
N THR A 123 -12.33 -10.52 12.80
CA THR A 123 -11.66 -9.22 12.77
C THR A 123 -11.34 -8.76 11.34
N LEU A 124 -11.95 -7.67 10.87
CA LEU A 124 -11.48 -6.97 9.67
C LEU A 124 -10.24 -6.15 10.03
N THR A 125 -9.31 -6.06 9.11
CA THR A 125 -8.04 -5.36 9.14
C THR A 125 -7.89 -4.60 7.82
N ALA A 126 -7.05 -3.58 7.72
CA ALA A 126 -6.98 -2.66 6.62
C ALA A 126 -5.55 -2.53 6.17
N GLY A 127 -5.35 -2.53 4.85
CA GLY A 127 -4.05 -2.50 4.19
C GLY A 127 -3.81 -1.22 3.39
N PRO A 128 -2.60 -1.03 2.84
CA PRO A 128 -2.21 0.15 2.06
C PRO A 128 -3.08 0.38 0.80
N ARG A 129 -3.09 1.63 0.31
CA ARG A 129 -3.87 2.17 -0.84
C ARG A 129 -3.25 3.52 -1.26
N SER A 130 -3.37 4.12 -2.46
CA SER A 130 -3.85 3.73 -3.79
C SER A 130 -2.85 4.29 -4.81
N PRO A 131 -2.93 3.79 -6.04
CA PRO A 131 -3.20 4.65 -7.19
C PRO A 131 -4.25 4.00 -8.08
N LYS A 132 -4.83 4.75 -9.02
CA LYS A 132 -5.52 4.27 -10.24
C LYS A 132 -5.55 5.44 -11.26
N ALA A 133 -5.70 5.25 -12.57
CA ALA A 133 -5.81 4.01 -13.33
C ALA A 133 -4.67 3.93 -14.38
N GLY A 134 -3.98 2.79 -14.41
CA GLY A 134 -2.84 2.48 -15.28
C GLY A 134 -1.68 1.88 -14.47
N ASP A 135 -1.16 2.63 -13.51
CA ASP A 135 -0.05 2.31 -12.59
C ASP A 135 0.81 1.06 -12.82
N LEU A 136 1.86 1.19 -13.65
CA LEU A 136 2.97 0.23 -13.67
C LEU A 136 4.06 0.53 -12.65
N ARG A 137 3.91 1.62 -11.89
CA ARG A 137 4.85 2.01 -10.84
C ARG A 137 4.42 1.64 -9.43
N TYR A 138 3.20 1.13 -9.24
CA TYR A 138 2.74 0.73 -7.91
C TYR A 138 2.85 -0.75 -7.59
N LEU A 139 3.09 -1.60 -8.59
CA LEU A 139 3.49 -3.00 -8.36
C LEU A 139 4.95 -3.14 -7.90
N LEU A 140 5.77 -2.09 -8.05
CA LEU A 140 7.22 -2.19 -7.87
C LEU A 140 7.74 -1.72 -6.52
N TRP A 141 7.04 -0.79 -5.86
CA TRP A 141 7.61 -0.14 -4.67
C TRP A 141 6.72 -0.15 -3.43
N GLN A 142 5.38 -0.24 -3.49
CA GLN A 142 4.59 0.03 -2.26
C GLN A 142 3.21 -0.63 -2.05
N GLN A 143 2.55 -1.34 -2.98
CA GLN A 143 1.10 -1.61 -2.78
C GLN A 143 0.56 -3.03 -2.85
N ALA A 144 1.39 -4.03 -2.62
CA ALA A 144 0.85 -5.22 -1.99
C ALA A 144 1.88 -5.74 -1.00
N ASP A 145 1.58 -5.57 0.29
CA ASP A 145 1.99 -6.52 1.30
C ASP A 145 1.33 -7.87 0.93
N ALA A 146 1.82 -8.48 -0.16
CA ALA A 146 1.42 -9.76 -0.70
C ALA A 146 2.36 -10.77 -0.08
N PRO A 147 1.91 -11.56 0.91
CA PRO A 147 2.75 -12.59 1.51
C PRO A 147 3.31 -13.50 0.41
N GLY A 148 4.64 -13.56 0.24
CA GLY A 148 5.32 -14.42 -0.73
C GLY A 148 5.91 -13.73 -1.96
N LEU A 149 5.57 -12.46 -2.24
CA LEU A 149 6.48 -11.60 -3.00
C LEU A 149 7.77 -11.51 -2.13
N PHE A 150 8.95 -11.77 -2.72
CA PHE A 150 10.27 -11.71 -2.04
C PHE A 150 10.65 -12.88 -1.11
N SER A 151 9.96 -14.03 -1.14
CA SER A 151 10.32 -15.22 -0.32
C SER A 151 11.03 -16.35 -1.08
N THR A 152 11.24 -16.23 -2.40
CA THR A 152 11.79 -17.31 -3.24
C THR A 152 12.92 -16.85 -4.15
N GLY A 153 14.16 -17.27 -3.85
CA GLY A 153 15.21 -17.50 -4.86
C GLY A 153 15.62 -16.31 -5.72
N GLY A 154 15.55 -15.09 -5.22
CA GLY A 154 16.08 -13.93 -5.92
C GLY A 154 17.59 -13.99 -6.16
N GLY A 155 18.02 -13.22 -7.15
CA GLY A 155 19.43 -13.04 -7.47
C GLY A 155 19.92 -11.67 -7.02
N SER A 156 21.21 -11.60 -6.73
CA SER A 156 21.96 -10.34 -6.67
C SER A 156 22.99 -10.33 -7.78
N GLY A 157 23.35 -9.15 -8.26
CA GLY A 157 24.43 -9.01 -9.22
C GLY A 157 24.93 -7.57 -9.28
N GLU A 158 25.81 -7.34 -10.23
CA GLU A 158 26.43 -6.04 -10.47
C GLU A 158 26.30 -5.72 -11.95
N VAL A 159 25.93 -4.48 -12.25
CA VAL A 159 26.21 -3.88 -13.55
C VAL A 159 27.67 -3.46 -13.49
N GLU A 160 28.49 -3.87 -14.45
CA GLU A 160 29.88 -3.43 -14.57
C GLU A 160 30.06 -2.71 -15.90
N VAL A 161 30.68 -1.53 -15.87
CA VAL A 161 31.20 -0.87 -17.07
C VAL A 161 32.70 -0.76 -16.88
N SER A 162 33.48 -1.44 -17.72
CA SER A 162 34.95 -1.40 -17.64
C SER A 162 35.59 -1.43 -19.03
N PRO A 163 36.91 -1.21 -19.16
CA PRO A 163 37.58 -1.26 -20.46
C PRO A 163 37.56 -2.67 -21.08
N SER A 164 37.27 -3.69 -20.25
CA SER A 164 37.15 -5.09 -20.67
C SER A 164 35.77 -5.42 -21.25
N GLY A 165 34.78 -4.57 -21.03
CA GLY A 165 33.41 -4.73 -21.53
C GLY A 165 32.35 -4.23 -20.56
N ILE A 166 31.10 -4.48 -20.91
CA ILE A 166 29.94 -4.16 -20.08
C ILE A 166 29.30 -5.48 -19.64
N ILE A 167 29.03 -5.60 -18.34
CA ILE A 167 28.26 -6.69 -17.74
C ILE A 167 26.88 -6.13 -17.38
N ASP A 168 25.87 -6.73 -17.99
CA ASP A 168 24.47 -6.38 -17.84
C ASP A 168 23.65 -7.60 -17.41
N THR A 169 22.46 -7.36 -16.85
CA THR A 169 21.52 -8.45 -16.54
C THR A 169 20.09 -8.10 -16.90
N THR A 170 19.35 -9.13 -17.28
CA THR A 170 17.90 -9.10 -17.46
C THR A 170 17.28 -10.22 -16.64
N ALA A 171 16.25 -9.92 -15.86
CA ALA A 171 15.48 -10.89 -15.12
C ALA A 171 14.04 -10.91 -15.65
N SER A 172 13.66 -12.03 -16.28
CA SER A 172 12.31 -12.22 -16.79
C SER A 172 11.33 -12.53 -15.67
N GLN A 173 10.10 -12.01 -15.74
CA GLN A 173 9.07 -12.22 -14.71
C GLN A 173 9.59 -11.90 -13.31
N ALA A 174 10.23 -10.75 -13.17
CA ALA A 174 10.90 -10.34 -11.94
C ALA A 174 10.71 -8.86 -11.68
N LEU A 175 10.87 -8.49 -10.41
CA LEU A 175 11.03 -7.11 -9.97
C LEU A 175 12.34 -7.02 -9.21
N GLY A 176 12.97 -5.86 -9.25
CA GLY A 176 14.20 -5.69 -8.50
C GLY A 176 14.39 -4.30 -7.95
N SER A 177 15.49 -4.16 -7.22
CA SER A 177 15.89 -2.93 -6.57
C SER A 177 16.24 -1.85 -7.59
N PRO A 178 16.33 -0.57 -7.17
CA PRO A 178 17.09 0.41 -7.93
C PRO A 178 18.57 0.00 -7.87
N LEU A 179 19.42 0.66 -8.66
CA LEU A 179 20.86 0.51 -8.55
C LEU A 179 21.33 0.98 -7.16
N GLY A 180 22.23 0.22 -6.54
CA GLY A 180 23.00 0.71 -5.39
C GLY A 180 23.99 1.76 -5.87
N MET A 181 24.08 2.88 -5.15
CA MET A 181 24.86 4.07 -5.51
C MET A 181 25.63 4.63 -4.32
N GLY A 182 26.76 5.30 -4.59
CA GLY A 182 27.60 6.04 -3.64
C GLY A 182 29.02 5.47 -3.42
N SER A 183 29.72 5.85 -2.34
CA SER A 183 31.18 5.62 -2.21
C SER A 183 31.62 4.19 -1.86
N SER A 184 30.68 3.31 -1.51
CA SER A 184 30.96 1.90 -1.26
C SER A 184 31.01 1.05 -2.53
N PHE A 185 30.72 1.66 -3.68
CA PHE A 185 30.79 1.04 -5.00
C PHE A 185 32.12 1.34 -5.70
N ALA A 186 32.61 0.36 -6.48
CA ALA A 186 33.91 0.44 -7.11
C ALA A 186 33.81 1.26 -8.42
N CYS A 187 33.98 2.57 -8.30
CA CYS A 187 34.21 3.49 -9.42
C CYS A 187 35.66 4.00 -9.34
N GLY A 188 36.45 3.68 -10.36
CA GLY A 188 37.86 4.04 -10.41
C GLY A 188 38.65 3.16 -11.38
N ASP A 189 39.84 3.62 -11.77
CA ASP A 189 40.73 2.92 -12.72
C ASP A 189 40.05 2.54 -14.05
N GLY A 190 39.03 3.31 -14.46
CA GLY A 190 38.25 3.12 -15.68
C GLY A 190 37.13 2.07 -15.59
N ALA A 191 36.79 1.60 -14.37
CA ALA A 191 35.69 0.67 -14.14
C ALA A 191 34.70 1.22 -13.11
N CYS A 192 33.41 0.94 -13.31
CA CYS A 192 32.31 1.28 -12.41
C CYS A 192 31.42 0.06 -12.19
N THR A 193 30.99 -0.17 -10.94
CA THR A 193 30.10 -1.29 -10.58
C THR A 193 28.89 -0.82 -9.79
N TRP A 194 27.68 -1.27 -10.15
CA TRP A 194 26.45 -0.98 -9.40
C TRP A 194 25.74 -2.25 -9.00
N SER A 195 25.55 -2.45 -7.68
CA SER A 195 24.84 -3.63 -7.22
C SER A 195 23.34 -3.51 -7.42
N TYR A 196 22.69 -4.64 -7.66
CA TYR A 196 21.24 -4.75 -7.63
C TYR A 196 20.83 -6.09 -7.02
N ILE A 197 19.56 -6.16 -6.62
CA ILE A 197 18.90 -7.41 -6.32
C ILE A 197 17.60 -7.50 -7.12
N PHE A 198 17.17 -8.70 -7.43
CA PHE A 198 15.85 -8.94 -8.00
C PHE A 198 15.22 -10.16 -7.35
N GLN A 199 13.90 -10.20 -7.38
CA GLN A 199 13.11 -11.33 -6.93
C GLN A 199 12.15 -11.71 -8.06
N PRO A 200 11.98 -13.02 -8.33
CA PRO A 200 10.96 -13.46 -9.27
C PRO A 200 9.58 -13.04 -8.77
N LEU A 201 8.70 -12.71 -9.71
CA LEU A 201 7.30 -12.48 -9.44
C LEU A 201 6.64 -13.78 -8.96
N PRO A 202 5.66 -13.70 -8.03
CA PRO A 202 4.79 -14.82 -7.73
C PRO A 202 4.14 -15.34 -9.01
N THR A 203 3.85 -16.64 -9.06
CA THR A 203 3.27 -17.29 -10.25
C THR A 203 1.92 -16.71 -10.71
N ALA A 204 1.21 -15.96 -9.85
CA ALA A 204 -0.05 -15.28 -10.16
C ALA A 204 0.14 -13.89 -10.80
N THR A 205 1.36 -13.33 -10.76
CA THR A 205 1.74 -12.09 -11.41
C THR A 205 2.71 -12.38 -12.55
N SER A 206 2.41 -11.88 -13.73
CA SER A 206 3.28 -12.01 -14.90
C SER A 206 3.45 -10.63 -15.54
N ALA A 207 4.03 -10.58 -16.73
CA ALA A 207 4.08 -9.38 -17.56
C ALA A 207 5.09 -8.29 -17.18
N LEU A 208 6.05 -8.54 -16.28
CA LEU A 208 7.13 -7.58 -15.96
C LEU A 208 8.51 -8.23 -16.10
N ASN A 209 9.43 -7.56 -16.76
CA ASN A 209 10.83 -7.95 -16.89
C ASN A 209 11.70 -6.82 -16.33
N MET A 210 12.67 -7.16 -15.49
CA MET A 210 13.61 -6.22 -14.90
C MET A 210 14.90 -6.18 -15.73
N TYR A 211 15.44 -4.98 -15.95
CA TYR A 211 16.67 -4.75 -16.68
C TYR A 211 17.63 -3.91 -15.84
N TYR A 212 18.90 -4.29 -15.89
CA TYR A 212 20.03 -3.56 -15.29
C TYR A 212 21.11 -3.44 -16.36
N LYS A 213 21.36 -2.21 -16.80
CA LYS A 213 22.19 -1.92 -17.96
C LYS A 213 23.24 -0.87 -17.67
N GLY A 214 24.46 -1.13 -18.08
CA GLY A 214 25.56 -0.18 -18.12
C GLY A 214 25.79 0.37 -19.52
N GLY A 215 26.52 1.47 -19.61
CA GLY A 215 26.91 2.05 -20.88
C GLY A 215 27.98 3.13 -20.76
N ILE A 216 28.37 3.66 -21.91
CA ILE A 216 29.34 4.75 -22.00
C ILE A 216 28.60 6.07 -21.84
N TYR A 217 28.99 6.89 -20.86
CA TYR A 217 28.27 8.13 -20.50
C TYR A 217 28.07 9.08 -21.69
N SER A 218 29.07 9.25 -22.56
CA SER A 218 28.94 10.09 -23.76
C SER A 218 27.83 9.65 -24.72
N ASN A 219 27.39 8.39 -24.64
CA ASN A 219 26.32 7.82 -25.47
C ASN A 219 24.98 7.74 -24.74
N PHE A 220 24.90 8.16 -23.46
CA PHE A 220 23.71 7.99 -22.63
C PHE A 220 22.41 8.41 -23.33
N THR A 221 22.37 9.59 -23.94
CA THR A 221 21.17 10.07 -24.63
C THR A 221 20.78 9.21 -25.83
N SER A 222 21.75 8.77 -26.65
CA SER A 222 21.47 7.90 -27.80
C SER A 222 21.07 6.49 -27.36
N ASP A 223 21.69 5.98 -26.31
CA ASP A 223 21.37 4.66 -25.75
C ASP A 223 19.96 4.66 -25.16
N LEU A 224 19.61 5.71 -24.41
CA LEU A 224 18.28 5.89 -23.84
C LEU A 224 17.20 5.91 -24.93
N GLN A 225 17.46 6.55 -26.07
CA GLN A 225 16.55 6.54 -27.22
C GLN A 225 16.45 5.15 -27.87
N SER A 226 17.49 4.33 -27.81
CA SER A 226 17.47 2.96 -28.33
C SER A 226 16.63 2.00 -27.48
N TYR A 227 16.48 2.30 -26.18
CA TYR A 227 15.59 1.56 -25.28
C TYR A 227 14.12 1.93 -25.46
N ALA A 228 13.81 2.94 -26.28
CA ALA A 228 12.47 3.49 -26.45
C ALA A 228 11.47 2.44 -26.94
N ALA A 229 10.65 1.97 -26.01
CA ALA A 229 9.44 1.23 -26.28
C ALA A 229 8.35 1.80 -25.39
N ALA A 230 7.10 1.86 -25.89
CA ALA A 230 5.93 2.39 -25.16
C ALA A 230 5.51 1.48 -23.97
N ASN A 231 6.46 0.70 -23.47
CA ASN A 231 6.30 -0.35 -22.48
C ASN A 231 7.44 -0.40 -21.43
N ILE A 232 8.31 0.63 -21.33
CA ILE A 232 9.38 0.70 -20.29
C ILE A 232 9.20 1.81 -19.24
N VAL A 233 9.64 1.53 -18.03
CA VAL A 233 9.64 2.44 -16.88
C VAL A 233 11.01 2.40 -16.22
N PHE A 234 11.80 3.47 -16.38
CA PHE A 234 13.05 3.60 -15.65
C PHE A 234 12.77 3.66 -14.15
N THR A 235 13.57 2.95 -13.37
CA THR A 235 13.45 2.84 -11.91
C THR A 235 14.64 3.42 -11.19
N SER A 236 15.79 3.55 -11.86
CA SER A 236 16.93 4.31 -11.38
C SER A 236 17.91 4.62 -12.51
N MET A 237 18.81 5.54 -12.23
CA MET A 237 19.90 5.95 -13.11
C MET A 237 21.05 6.42 -12.24
N ASP A 238 22.27 6.13 -12.68
CA ASP A 238 23.46 6.69 -12.07
C ASP A 238 24.53 6.99 -13.13
N PHE A 239 25.29 8.05 -12.90
CA PHE A 239 26.30 8.58 -13.80
C PHE A 239 27.64 8.61 -13.08
N GLU A 240 28.67 8.13 -13.78
CA GLU A 240 30.06 8.18 -13.35
C GLU A 240 30.90 8.78 -14.48
N PRO A 241 30.80 10.10 -14.72
CA PRO A 241 31.36 10.70 -15.92
C PRO A 241 32.89 10.79 -15.89
N ALA A 242 33.53 10.70 -14.72
CA ALA A 242 34.98 10.65 -14.60
C ALA A 242 35.55 9.36 -15.24
N GLU A 243 34.78 8.28 -15.18
CA GLU A 243 35.06 6.98 -15.79
C GLU A 243 34.37 6.81 -17.14
N ASN A 244 33.65 7.85 -17.60
CA ASN A 244 32.81 7.84 -18.80
C ASN A 244 31.80 6.68 -18.80
N ALA A 245 31.19 6.41 -17.64
CA ALA A 245 30.27 5.31 -17.43
C ALA A 245 28.89 5.79 -16.93
N TYR A 246 27.86 5.01 -17.21
CA TYR A 246 26.55 5.15 -16.57
C TYR A 246 25.91 3.78 -16.36
N ALA A 247 24.93 3.74 -15.46
CA ALA A 247 24.01 2.62 -15.36
C ALA A 247 22.56 3.08 -15.23
N VAL A 248 21.64 2.27 -15.74
CA VAL A 248 20.19 2.46 -15.61
C VAL A 248 19.54 1.14 -15.22
N SER A 249 18.43 1.24 -14.49
CA SER A 249 17.54 0.12 -14.27
C SER A 249 16.13 0.48 -14.75
N TRP A 250 15.40 -0.50 -15.29
CA TRP A 250 14.02 -0.29 -15.68
C TRP A 250 13.21 -1.57 -15.65
N VAL A 251 11.90 -1.39 -15.60
CA VAL A 251 10.93 -2.45 -15.80
C VAL A 251 10.30 -2.31 -17.16
N GLN A 252 10.29 -3.41 -17.90
CA GLN A 252 9.56 -3.54 -19.15
C GLN A 252 8.33 -4.40 -18.94
N THR A 253 7.23 -3.99 -19.54
CA THR A 253 5.96 -4.70 -19.43
C THR A 253 5.62 -5.42 -20.72
N THR A 254 4.77 -6.43 -20.66
CA THR A 254 4.28 -7.08 -21.89
C THR A 254 3.15 -6.32 -22.58
N GLN A 255 2.65 -5.21 -22.00
CA GLN A 255 1.71 -4.35 -22.70
C GLN A 255 2.45 -3.68 -23.88
N PRO A 256 1.90 -3.67 -25.10
CA PRO A 256 2.61 -3.11 -26.26
C PRO A 256 2.68 -1.58 -26.25
N SER A 257 1.85 -0.95 -25.43
CA SER A 257 1.71 0.50 -25.27
C SER A 257 0.97 0.79 -23.97
N GLY A 258 0.91 2.06 -23.58
CA GLY A 258 0.11 2.53 -22.45
C GLY A 258 0.81 3.64 -21.68
N PHE A 259 2.09 3.83 -21.93
CA PHE A 259 2.91 4.80 -21.21
C PHE A 259 4.16 5.15 -21.99
N ASP A 260 4.77 6.24 -21.57
CA ASP A 260 6.00 6.77 -22.12
C ASP A 260 6.88 7.33 -20.99
N TYR A 261 8.18 7.35 -21.24
CA TYR A 261 9.11 8.12 -20.42
C TYR A 261 9.51 9.39 -21.16
N ARG A 262 10.00 10.38 -20.40
CA ARG A 262 10.52 11.64 -20.90
C ARG A 262 11.83 11.92 -20.19
N LEU A 263 12.84 12.30 -20.98
CA LEU A 263 14.03 12.96 -20.46
C LEU A 263 13.68 14.44 -20.27
N ASP A 264 13.65 14.89 -19.02
CA ASP A 264 13.30 16.28 -18.71
C ASP A 264 14.50 17.21 -18.97
N PRO A 265 14.29 18.53 -19.08
CA PRO A 265 15.38 19.48 -19.24
C PRO A 265 16.42 19.35 -18.13
N VAL A 266 17.71 19.37 -18.50
CA VAL A 266 18.83 19.33 -17.54
C VAL A 266 18.74 20.53 -16.61
N VAL A 267 18.84 20.26 -15.30
CA VAL A 267 18.81 21.29 -14.26
C VAL A 267 20.24 21.65 -13.85
N PRO A 268 20.70 22.90 -14.08
CA PRO A 268 22.07 23.29 -13.77
C PRO A 268 22.42 23.16 -12.29
N ALA A 269 23.69 22.87 -12.01
CA ALA A 269 24.23 22.94 -10.65
C ALA A 269 24.15 24.37 -10.08
N GLY A 270 23.97 24.48 -8.77
CA GLY A 270 24.03 25.75 -8.05
C GLY A 270 23.05 25.84 -6.89
N THR A 271 23.02 27.01 -6.24
CA THR A 271 22.20 27.25 -5.03
C THR A 271 20.69 27.15 -5.26
N GLU A 272 20.25 27.30 -6.52
CA GLU A 272 18.84 27.21 -6.89
C GLU A 272 18.44 25.82 -7.42
N GLN A 273 19.38 24.90 -7.56
CA GLN A 273 19.15 23.61 -8.22
C GLN A 273 17.99 22.82 -7.60
N GLN A 274 17.92 22.74 -6.27
CA GLN A 274 16.81 22.05 -5.60
C GLN A 274 15.45 22.65 -5.95
N THR A 275 15.35 23.98 -5.98
CA THR A 275 14.11 24.70 -6.34
C THR A 275 13.74 24.46 -7.80
N GLN A 276 14.74 24.38 -8.69
CA GLN A 276 14.52 24.10 -10.11
C GLN A 276 14.10 22.64 -10.35
N ILE A 277 14.69 21.67 -9.66
CA ILE A 277 14.25 20.26 -9.68
C ILE A 277 12.80 20.16 -9.17
N GLN A 278 12.49 20.84 -8.07
CA GLN A 278 11.12 20.89 -7.54
C GLN A 278 10.13 21.44 -8.57
N ALA A 279 10.50 22.53 -9.28
CA ALA A 279 9.64 23.13 -10.30
C ALA A 279 9.39 22.16 -11.46
N GLN A 280 10.42 21.45 -11.94
CA GLN A 280 10.28 20.45 -13.00
C GLN A 280 9.42 19.27 -12.56
N ALA A 281 9.67 18.69 -11.38
CA ALA A 281 8.86 17.60 -10.84
C ALA A 281 7.39 18.00 -10.62
N THR A 282 7.13 19.27 -10.31
CA THR A 282 5.76 19.80 -10.18
C THR A 282 5.08 19.91 -11.54
N LEU A 283 5.79 20.37 -12.57
CA LEU A 283 5.29 20.41 -13.95
C LEU A 283 4.88 19.00 -14.40
N ASP A 284 5.77 18.02 -14.25
CA ASP A 284 5.50 16.62 -14.55
C ASP A 284 4.25 16.11 -13.81
N GLY A 285 4.15 16.40 -12.51
CA GLY A 285 3.01 16.03 -11.69
C GLY A 285 1.67 16.55 -12.21
N THR A 286 1.64 17.78 -12.75
CA THR A 286 0.42 18.35 -13.36
C THR A 286 0.07 17.75 -14.71
N GLU A 287 1.04 17.14 -15.40
CA GLU A 287 0.87 16.46 -16.68
C GLU A 287 0.58 14.96 -16.51
N SER A 288 0.17 14.52 -15.31
CA SER A 288 -0.03 13.10 -14.99
C SER A 288 1.25 12.26 -15.10
N ARG A 289 2.41 12.88 -14.83
CA ARG A 289 3.72 12.24 -14.84
C ARG A 289 4.36 12.25 -13.45
N ILE A 290 5.32 11.36 -13.25
CA ILE A 290 6.13 11.29 -12.03
C ILE A 290 7.59 11.15 -12.43
N VAL A 291 8.50 11.87 -11.76
CA VAL A 291 9.94 11.68 -11.91
C VAL A 291 10.36 10.37 -11.24
N THR A 292 11.12 9.55 -11.95
CA THR A 292 11.46 8.18 -11.56
C THR A 292 12.94 7.89 -11.40
N ALA A 293 13.78 8.73 -12.01
CA ALA A 293 15.22 8.61 -11.90
C ALA A 293 15.84 10.00 -11.95
N VAL A 294 16.93 10.17 -11.21
CA VAL A 294 17.75 11.38 -11.18
C VAL A 294 19.20 10.97 -11.07
N SER A 295 20.10 11.65 -11.76
CA SER A 295 21.55 11.54 -11.52
C SER A 295 22.25 12.85 -11.86
N LEU A 296 23.50 12.99 -11.41
CA LEU A 296 24.32 14.19 -11.50
C LEU A 296 25.47 13.96 -12.48
N ASP A 297 25.72 14.91 -13.39
CA ASP A 297 26.92 14.88 -14.23
C ASP A 297 28.17 15.40 -13.48
N ALA A 298 29.34 15.39 -14.14
CA ALA A 298 30.59 15.85 -13.53
C ALA A 298 30.62 17.35 -13.19
N SER A 299 29.68 18.14 -13.71
CA SER A 299 29.50 19.55 -13.34
C SER A 299 28.45 19.72 -12.24
N GLY A 300 27.88 18.61 -11.74
CA GLY A 300 26.79 18.58 -10.78
C GLY A 300 25.42 18.90 -11.39
N ASN A 301 25.27 18.95 -12.72
CA ASN A 301 23.95 19.20 -13.32
C ASN A 301 23.07 17.95 -13.18
N ALA A 302 21.80 18.15 -12.83
CA ALA A 302 20.86 17.06 -12.62
C ALA A 302 20.13 16.72 -13.92
N THR A 303 20.10 15.43 -14.24
CA THR A 303 19.29 14.85 -15.31
C THR A 303 18.14 14.06 -14.69
N LEU A 304 16.91 14.28 -15.16
CA LEU A 304 15.70 13.65 -14.63
C LEU A 304 15.01 12.82 -15.73
N ILE A 305 14.44 11.68 -15.33
CA ILE A 305 13.57 10.87 -16.19
C ILE A 305 12.20 10.76 -15.54
N SER A 306 11.17 11.28 -16.20
CA SER A 306 9.77 11.11 -15.82
C SER A 306 9.06 10.06 -16.67
N TYR A 307 7.93 9.54 -16.19
CA TYR A 307 7.02 8.70 -16.96
C TYR A 307 5.59 9.22 -16.81
N GLY A 308 4.73 8.98 -17.81
CA GLY A 308 3.28 9.16 -17.73
C GLY A 308 2.50 8.03 -18.40
N TRP A 309 1.23 7.85 -18.03
CA TRP A 309 0.30 7.01 -18.78
C TRP A 309 -0.20 7.74 -20.02
N THR A 310 -0.13 7.07 -21.17
CA THR A 310 -0.69 7.59 -22.40
C THR A 310 -2.20 7.71 -22.26
N GLY A 311 -2.71 8.95 -22.33
CA GLY A 311 -4.13 9.25 -22.23
C GLY A 311 -4.64 9.54 -20.82
N ASP A 312 -3.80 9.41 -19.79
CA ASP A 312 -4.12 10.01 -18.49
C ASP A 312 -3.78 11.50 -18.54
N THR A 313 -4.80 12.32 -18.37
CA THR A 313 -4.70 13.78 -18.29
C THR A 313 -5.36 14.33 -17.04
N THR A 314 -5.70 13.44 -16.10
CA THR A 314 -6.60 13.75 -14.98
C THR A 314 -5.95 13.48 -13.64
N THR A 315 -5.03 12.52 -13.56
CA THR A 315 -4.25 12.31 -12.35
C THR A 315 -3.27 13.45 -12.18
N VAL A 316 -3.33 14.12 -11.03
CA VAL A 316 -2.33 15.11 -10.66
C VAL A 316 -1.48 14.52 -9.56
N TYR A 317 -0.17 14.58 -9.69
CA TYR A 317 0.76 14.22 -8.62
C TYR A 317 1.30 15.48 -7.94
N GLU A 318 1.32 15.46 -6.61
CA GLU A 318 2.07 16.41 -5.80
C GLU A 318 3.48 15.85 -5.58
N THR A 319 4.50 16.70 -5.61
CA THR A 319 5.90 16.29 -5.49
C THR A 319 6.65 17.12 -4.46
N GLN A 320 7.67 16.52 -3.84
CA GLN A 320 8.57 17.20 -2.92
C GLN A 320 10.01 16.73 -3.11
N THR A 321 10.93 17.67 -3.34
CA THR A 321 12.35 17.42 -3.55
C THR A 321 13.16 17.79 -2.32
N ILE A 322 14.05 16.89 -1.89
CA ILE A 322 15.04 17.14 -0.85
C ILE A 322 16.43 16.84 -1.42
N ALA A 323 17.29 17.85 -1.43
CA ALA A 323 18.71 17.67 -1.68
C ALA A 323 19.44 17.42 -0.35
N VAL A 324 20.24 16.38 -0.31
CA VAL A 324 21.13 16.03 0.81
C VAL A 324 22.54 16.42 0.39
N PRO A 325 23.22 17.31 1.14
CA PRO A 325 24.56 17.76 0.77
C PRO A 325 25.59 16.62 0.86
N PRO A 326 26.76 16.78 0.20
CA PRO A 326 27.88 15.86 0.30
C PRO A 326 28.25 15.51 1.75
N SER A 327 28.66 14.26 1.99
CA SER A 327 29.04 13.77 3.31
C SER A 327 30.01 12.60 3.20
N THR A 328 30.93 12.48 4.16
CA THR A 328 31.86 11.34 4.27
C THR A 328 31.21 10.08 4.84
N SER A 329 29.95 10.14 5.30
CA SER A 329 29.15 9.00 5.76
C SER A 329 27.66 9.34 5.64
N ILE A 330 26.93 8.59 4.81
CA ILE A 330 25.69 9.11 4.20
C ILE A 330 24.39 8.67 4.89
N SER A 331 24.48 7.89 5.97
CA SER A 331 23.30 7.19 6.50
C SER A 331 22.25 8.04 7.20
N PRO A 332 22.57 8.99 8.08
CA PRO A 332 21.53 9.64 8.87
C PRO A 332 20.75 10.68 8.05
N ALA A 333 21.43 11.38 7.12
CA ALA A 333 20.84 12.49 6.39
C ALA A 333 19.87 12.02 5.29
N VAL A 334 20.24 10.98 4.53
CA VAL A 334 19.36 10.39 3.50
C VAL A 334 18.16 9.71 4.14
N VAL A 335 18.34 8.96 5.24
CA VAL A 335 17.23 8.36 6.00
C VAL A 335 16.31 9.42 6.57
N SER A 336 16.86 10.51 7.10
CA SER A 336 16.07 11.64 7.60
C SER A 336 15.25 12.30 6.49
N ALA A 337 15.85 12.50 5.30
CA ALA A 337 15.15 13.04 4.14
C ALA A 337 14.01 12.12 3.67
N ALA A 338 14.27 10.82 3.55
CA ALA A 338 13.25 9.84 3.19
C ALA A 338 12.12 9.78 4.23
N THR A 339 12.47 9.75 5.53
CA THR A 339 11.53 9.79 6.66
C THR A 339 10.66 11.04 6.61
N THR A 340 11.25 12.20 6.27
CA THR A 340 10.52 13.45 6.11
C THR A 340 9.47 13.36 5.01
N LEU A 341 9.83 12.81 3.85
CA LEU A 341 8.92 12.61 2.71
C LEU A 341 7.79 11.64 3.04
N ALA A 342 8.12 10.49 3.62
CA ALA A 342 7.14 9.45 3.94
C ALA A 342 6.15 9.87 5.04
N ASN A 343 6.63 10.58 6.07
CA ASN A 343 5.76 11.19 7.07
C ASN A 343 4.81 12.25 6.46
N ALA A 344 5.20 12.86 5.34
CA ALA A 344 4.35 13.74 4.57
C ALA A 344 3.49 13.00 3.53
N GLY A 345 3.49 11.67 3.52
CA GLY A 345 2.68 10.82 2.63
C GLY A 345 3.22 10.70 1.22
N TYR A 346 4.45 11.16 0.98
CA TYR A 346 5.14 10.94 -0.29
C TYR A 346 5.83 9.59 -0.30
N PHE A 347 5.70 8.88 -1.41
CA PHE A 347 6.58 7.76 -1.72
C PHE A 347 7.84 8.29 -2.42
N ILE A 348 8.98 7.65 -2.19
CA ILE A 348 10.21 8.04 -2.88
C ILE A 348 10.10 7.58 -4.32
N SER A 349 9.91 8.54 -5.22
CA SER A 349 9.72 8.30 -6.65
C SER A 349 11.02 8.30 -7.43
N ALA A 350 12.01 9.09 -7.03
CA ALA A 350 13.36 9.07 -7.59
C ALA A 350 14.41 9.30 -6.49
N PHE A 351 15.57 8.69 -6.68
CA PHE A 351 16.76 8.85 -5.85
C PHE A 351 18.00 8.80 -6.75
N GLY A 352 19.00 9.62 -6.45
CA GLY A 352 20.31 9.55 -7.11
C GLY A 352 21.32 10.56 -6.56
N GLY A 353 22.53 10.56 -7.11
CA GLY A 353 23.70 11.27 -6.59
C GLY A 353 24.70 10.35 -5.87
N ASN A 354 25.70 10.92 -5.20
CA ASN A 354 26.77 10.17 -4.55
C ASN A 354 27.32 10.95 -3.34
N ASP A 355 28.30 10.38 -2.63
CA ASP A 355 28.90 10.97 -1.42
C ASP A 355 29.63 12.29 -1.67
N THR A 356 30.14 12.48 -2.89
CA THR A 356 30.95 13.63 -3.32
C THR A 356 30.08 14.81 -3.72
N ASP A 357 29.02 14.56 -4.47
CA ASP A 357 28.15 15.58 -5.07
C ASP A 357 26.85 15.79 -4.26
N GLY A 358 26.55 14.88 -3.33
CA GLY A 358 25.32 14.84 -2.56
C GLY A 358 24.25 14.01 -3.25
N TYR A 359 23.08 13.91 -2.60
CA TYR A 359 21.95 13.12 -3.06
C TYR A 359 20.71 13.96 -3.33
N ILE A 360 19.86 13.49 -4.23
CA ILE A 360 18.54 14.06 -4.52
C ILE A 360 17.49 12.99 -4.25
N LEU A 361 16.50 13.32 -3.42
CA LEU A 361 15.30 12.52 -3.19
C LEU A 361 14.10 13.30 -3.75
N ILE A 362 13.28 12.65 -4.58
CA ILE A 362 12.02 13.21 -5.07
C ILE A 362 10.89 12.32 -4.58
N GLY A 363 10.07 12.87 -3.69
CA GLY A 363 8.83 12.28 -3.24
C GLY A 363 7.67 12.62 -4.20
N ALA A 364 6.76 11.67 -4.42
CA ALA A 364 5.51 11.90 -5.14
C ALA A 364 4.31 11.31 -4.38
N ARG A 365 3.11 11.84 -4.64
CA ARG A 365 1.83 11.30 -4.16
C ARG A 365 0.72 11.77 -5.08
N VAL A 366 -0.36 10.99 -5.21
CA VAL A 366 -1.55 11.47 -5.92
C VAL A 366 -2.10 12.69 -5.16
N LYS A 367 -2.50 13.74 -5.87
CA LYS A 367 -3.01 14.96 -5.25
C LYS A 367 -4.18 14.64 -4.32
N GLY A 368 -4.05 15.07 -3.07
CA GLY A 368 -5.03 14.79 -2.02
C GLY A 368 -4.81 13.46 -1.28
N ASP A 369 -3.86 12.63 -1.70
CA ASP A 369 -3.34 11.54 -0.86
C ASP A 369 -2.43 12.14 0.22
N THR A 370 -2.79 11.94 1.47
CA THR A 370 -2.01 12.39 2.63
C THR A 370 -1.73 11.23 3.58
N LEU A 371 -1.93 9.98 3.13
CA LEU A 371 -1.68 8.81 3.95
C LEU A 371 -0.18 8.73 4.22
N THR A 372 0.20 8.78 5.49
CA THR A 372 1.59 8.63 5.90
C THR A 372 2.11 7.30 5.40
N ARG A 373 3.26 7.33 4.76
CA ARG A 373 4.00 6.13 4.38
C ARG A 373 4.89 5.76 5.56
N SER A 374 4.80 4.52 6.04
CA SER A 374 5.79 4.06 7.01
C SER A 374 7.14 3.89 6.33
N ILE A 375 8.25 4.10 7.04
CA ILE A 375 9.58 3.71 6.60
C ILE A 375 10.16 2.82 7.68
N THR A 376 10.57 1.60 7.32
CA THR A 376 11.28 0.72 8.25
C THR A 376 12.73 0.59 7.80
N GLN A 377 13.67 1.11 8.59
CA GLN A 377 15.10 0.80 8.42
C GLN A 377 15.35 -0.65 8.84
N ALA A 378 15.74 -1.52 7.91
CA ALA A 378 16.12 -2.89 8.27
C ALA A 378 17.53 -2.93 8.90
N SER A 379 17.76 -3.89 9.79
CA SER A 379 19.08 -4.18 10.36
C SER A 379 19.63 -5.49 9.78
N THR A 380 20.94 -5.59 9.61
CA THR A 380 21.62 -6.75 8.99
C THR A 380 21.42 -8.08 9.75
N ALA A 381 20.95 -8.04 11.00
CA ALA A 381 20.86 -9.22 11.89
C ALA A 381 19.47 -9.88 11.95
N THR A 382 18.43 -9.22 11.45
CA THR A 382 17.05 -9.74 11.47
C THR A 382 16.34 -9.34 10.20
N GLN A 383 16.40 -10.21 9.20
CA GLN A 383 15.51 -10.19 8.04
C GLN A 383 14.25 -11.00 8.40
N PRO A 384 13.11 -10.37 8.81
CA PRO A 384 11.84 -11.08 8.94
C PRO A 384 11.27 -11.45 7.56
N PRO A 385 10.42 -12.50 7.47
CA PRO A 385 10.10 -13.19 6.21
C PRO A 385 9.20 -12.46 5.20
N TYR A 386 8.85 -11.18 5.40
CA TYR A 386 7.97 -10.43 4.51
C TYR A 386 8.41 -8.97 4.39
N GLN A 387 8.95 -8.55 3.24
CA GLN A 387 9.22 -7.13 2.93
C GLN A 387 9.09 -6.84 1.43
N THR A 388 8.18 -5.93 1.06
CA THR A 388 8.18 -5.19 -0.21
C THR A 388 9.38 -4.25 -0.28
N PRO A 389 10.22 -4.30 -1.34
CA PRO A 389 11.44 -3.54 -1.41
C PRO A 389 11.05 -2.07 -1.49
N VAL A 390 11.70 -1.30 -0.63
CA VAL A 390 11.81 0.14 -0.79
C VAL A 390 13.28 0.46 -0.70
N VAL A 391 13.75 1.24 -1.68
CA VAL A 391 15.11 1.74 -1.90
C VAL A 391 16.17 1.03 -1.04
N TYR A 392 16.88 0.08 -1.63
CA TYR A 392 18.06 -0.51 -1.01
C TYR A 392 19.20 0.52 -1.04
N LEU A 393 19.48 1.14 0.10
CA LEU A 393 20.69 1.94 0.29
C LEU A 393 21.72 1.08 1.04
N LYS A 394 22.51 0.31 0.30
CA LYS A 394 23.55 -0.60 0.83
C LYS A 394 24.66 0.14 1.58
N GLU A 395 24.77 1.45 1.35
CA GLU A 395 25.86 2.31 1.81
C GLU A 395 25.76 2.78 3.25
N LEU A 396 24.66 2.47 3.95
CA LEU A 396 24.39 3.03 5.26
C LEU A 396 25.06 2.29 6.43
N GLY A 397 25.96 1.35 6.15
CA GLY A 397 26.54 0.43 7.14
C GLY A 397 25.51 -0.53 7.75
N VAL A 398 24.30 -0.55 7.19
CA VAL A 398 23.14 -1.34 7.57
C VAL A 398 22.30 -1.51 6.30
N ASP A 399 21.71 -2.69 6.06
CA ASP A 399 20.73 -2.92 4.99
C ASP A 399 19.52 -2.00 5.18
N THR A 400 19.60 -0.74 4.75
CA THR A 400 18.49 0.19 4.90
C THR A 400 17.57 -0.02 3.72
N ILE A 401 16.65 -0.95 3.93
CA ILE A 401 15.41 -1.05 3.19
C ILE A 401 14.53 0.09 3.73
N ILE A 402 13.71 0.74 2.92
CA ILE A 402 12.85 1.88 3.33
C ILE A 402 11.37 1.43 3.38
N THR A 403 11.03 0.26 3.93
CA THR A 403 9.72 -0.35 3.60
C THR A 403 8.51 0.49 4.04
N GLU A 404 7.51 0.64 3.14
CA GLU A 404 6.14 0.97 3.57
C GLU A 404 5.56 -0.24 4.31
N LYS A 405 4.73 0.01 5.30
CA LYS A 405 4.14 -0.99 6.19
C LYS A 405 2.63 -0.91 6.12
#